data_AF-A0A948AKS0-F1
#
_entry.id   AF-A0A948AKS0-F1
#
_cell.length_a   1.000
_cell.length_b   1.000
_cell.length_c   1.000
_cell.angle_alpha   90.00
_cell.angle_beta   90.00
_cell.angle_gamma   90.00
#
_symmetry.space_group_name_H-M   'P 1'
#
loop_
_entity.id
_entity.type
_entity.pdbx_description
1 polymer ?
#
loop_
_entity_poly.entity_id
_entity_poly.type
_entity_poly.pdbx_seq_one_letter_code
_entity_poly.pdbx_strand_id
1 'polypeptide(L)' 'MRKIHALSSLLIGLLLAALVGSPAWAIDYQAGPEDYRPLLSRLRAGDHLLLRAGDYERGLPLHHLAGEPGRPIVIEG' A
#
# COMPACT_ATOMS: atom_id res chain seq x y z
N MET A 1 36.75 1.76 25.91
CA MET A 1 36.05 2.91 25.29
C MET A 1 35.74 2.73 23.80
N ARG A 2 36.63 2.21 22.92
CA ARG A 2 36.35 1.99 21.48
C ARG A 2 35.15 1.06 21.14
N LYS A 3 34.84 0.06 21.98
CA LYS A 3 33.74 -0.90 21.74
C LYS A 3 32.34 -0.28 21.86
N ILE A 4 32.18 0.75 22.70
CA ILE A 4 30.89 1.42 22.94
C ILE A 4 30.51 2.29 21.72
N HIS A 5 31.50 2.97 21.12
CA HIS A 5 31.29 3.72 19.87
C HIS A 5 30.97 2.79 18.69
N ALA A 6 31.63 1.63 18.59
CA ALA A 6 31.33 0.64 17.55
C ALA A 6 29.92 0.05 17.66
N LEU A 7 29.47 -0.23 18.89
CA LEU A 7 28.11 -0.72 19.15
C LEU A 7 27.05 0.35 18.85
N SER A 8 27.34 1.61 19.19
CA SER A 8 26.45 2.74 18.93
C SER A 8 26.31 3.04 17.43
N SER A 9 27.40 3.00 16.66
CA SER A 9 27.35 3.14 15.20
C SER A 9 26.55 2.02 14.52
N LEU A 10 26.62 0.79 15.04
CA LEU A 10 25.86 -0.34 14.51
C LEU A 10 24.34 -0.16 14.73
N LEU A 11 23.95 0.33 15.91
CA LEU A 11 22.56 0.63 16.25
C LEU A 11 21.98 1.77 15.40
N ILE A 12 22.77 2.82 15.16
CA ILE A 12 22.35 3.95 14.31
C ILE A 12 22.19 3.50 12.85
N GLY A 13 23.11 2.67 12.34
CA GLY A 13 22.99 2.10 11.00
C GLY A 13 21.75 1.24 10.82
N LEU A 14 21.41 0.42 11.82
CA LEU A 14 20.20 -0.40 11.79
C LEU A 14 18.92 0.45 11.84
N LEU A 15 18.91 1.52 12.64
CA LEU A 15 17.78 2.45 12.75
C LEU A 15 17.54 3.21 11.44
N LEU A 16 18.62 3.66 10.78
CA LEU A 16 18.54 4.33 9.48
C LEU A 16 18.04 3.39 8.37
N ALA A 17 18.46 2.11 8.38
CA ALA A 17 18.00 1.13 7.39
C ALA A 17 16.49 0.84 7.51
N ALA A 18 15.93 0.88 8.72
CA ALA A 18 14.48 0.71 8.94
C ALA A 18 13.64 1.89 8.41
N LEU A 19 14.23 3.07 8.20
CA LEU A 19 13.54 4.23 7.63
C LEU A 19 13.44 4.22 6.10
N VAL A 20 14.21 3.38 5.40
CA VAL A 20 14.31 3.40 3.92
C VAL A 20 13.14 2.71 3.22
N GLY A 21 12.18 2.16 3.97
CA GLY A 21 10.88 1.76 3.43
C GLY A 21 10.46 0.41 3.99
N SER A 22 9.39 0.42 4.78
CA SER A 22 8.70 -0.81 5.14
C SER A 22 8.07 -1.40 3.87
N PRO A 23 8.23 -2.70 3.59
CA PRO A 23 7.47 -3.33 2.53
C PRO A 23 5.99 -3.25 2.92
N ALA A 24 5.24 -2.34 2.28
CA ALA A 24 3.79 -2.41 2.36
C ALA A 24 3.36 -3.68 1.61
N TRP A 25 2.61 -4.57 2.27
CA TRP A 25 2.07 -5.73 1.58
C TRP A 25 0.97 -5.29 0.63
N ALA A 26 1.04 -5.78 -0.61
CA ALA A 26 -0.05 -5.69 -1.57
C ALA A 26 -1.20 -6.57 -1.08
N ILE A 27 -2.40 -6.01 -1.03
CA ILE A 27 -3.62 -6.74 -0.65
C ILE A 27 -4.54 -6.87 -1.86
N ASP A 28 -5.02 -8.09 -2.09
CA ASP A 28 -6.08 -8.37 -3.05
C ASP A 28 -7.44 -8.26 -2.35
N TYR A 29 -8.25 -7.32 -2.81
CA TYR A 29 -9.62 -7.10 -2.37
C TYR A 29 -10.60 -7.61 -3.42
N GLN A 30 -11.70 -8.21 -2.98
CA GLN A 30 -12.85 -8.52 -3.85
C GLN A 30 -14.07 -7.75 -3.41
N ALA A 31 -14.76 -7.09 -4.35
CA ALA A 31 -15.93 -6.28 -4.06
C ALA A 31 -16.91 -6.23 -5.24
N GLY A 32 -18.19 -6.07 -4.95
CA GLY A 32 -19.27 -5.88 -5.90
C GLY A 32 -19.83 -4.45 -5.86
N PRO A 33 -20.88 -4.18 -6.65
CA PRO A 33 -21.59 -2.90 -6.64
C PRO A 33 -22.01 -2.41 -5.25
N GLU A 34 -22.31 -3.34 -4.33
CA GLU A 34 -22.79 -3.10 -2.98
C GLU A 34 -21.71 -2.58 -2.01
N ASP A 35 -20.44 -2.98 -2.17
CA ASP A 35 -19.41 -2.85 -1.12
C ASP A 35 -18.04 -2.30 -1.60
N TYR A 36 -17.87 -1.93 -2.88
CA TYR A 36 -16.58 -1.43 -3.38
C TYR A 36 -16.16 -0.04 -2.84
N ARG A 37 -17.10 0.88 -2.62
CA ARG A 37 -16.76 2.30 -2.30
C ARG A 37 -15.92 2.47 -1.03
N PRO A 38 -16.23 1.78 0.09
CA PRO A 38 -15.41 1.86 1.29
C PRO A 38 -13.98 1.31 1.12
N LEU A 39 -13.73 0.48 0.10
CA LEU A 39 -12.40 -0.06 -0.19
C LEU A 39 -11.54 0.91 -0.99
N LEU A 40 -12.15 1.71 -1.88
CA LEU A 40 -11.41 2.68 -2.70
C LEU A 40 -10.53 3.62 -1.86
N SER A 41 -11.01 4.09 -0.71
CA SER A 41 -10.23 4.98 0.18
C SER A 41 -9.13 4.28 0.98
N ARG A 42 -9.08 2.94 0.92
CA ARG A 42 -8.11 2.12 1.65
C ARG A 42 -6.97 1.62 0.77
N LEU A 43 -7.14 1.67 -0.55
CA LEU A 43 -6.15 1.19 -1.51
C LEU A 43 -4.84 1.95 -1.37
N ARG A 44 -3.74 1.18 -1.37
CA ARG A 44 -2.36 1.65 -1.31
C ARG A 44 -1.59 1.17 -2.52
N ALA A 45 -0.44 1.79 -2.79
CA ALA A 45 0.45 1.38 -3.86
C ALA A 45 0.76 -0.14 -3.80
N GLY A 46 0.44 -0.85 -4.88
CA GLY A 46 0.56 -2.29 -5.01
C GLY A 46 -0.72 -3.08 -4.75
N ASP A 47 -1.77 -2.48 -4.18
CA ASP A 47 -3.04 -3.17 -3.93
C ASP A 47 -3.82 -3.45 -5.22
N HIS A 48 -4.63 -4.49 -5.17
CA HIS A 48 -5.52 -4.90 -6.24
C HIS A 48 -6.96 -4.95 -5.75
N LEU A 49 -7.88 -4.30 -6.48
CA LEU A 49 -9.31 -4.43 -6.27
C LEU A 49 -9.95 -5.15 -7.46
N LEU A 50 -10.38 -6.40 -7.25
CA LEU A 50 -11.15 -7.17 -8.21
C LEU A 50 -12.65 -6.92 -8.01
N LEU A 51 -13.28 -6.35 -9.03
CA LEU A 51 -14.69 -6.02 -9.09
C LEU A 51 -15.49 -7.24 -9.57
N ARG A 52 -16.52 -7.63 -8.82
CA ARG A 52 -17.49 -8.64 -9.23
C ARG A 52 -18.40 -8.08 -10.31
N ALA A 53 -18.89 -8.93 -11.21
CA ALA A 53 -19.87 -8.53 -12.22
C ALA A 53 -21.11 -7.85 -11.59
N GLY A 54 -21.53 -6.72 -12.15
CA GLY A 54 -22.72 -5.98 -11.74
C GLY A 54 -22.70 -4.51 -12.19
N ASP A 55 -23.77 -3.77 -11.87
CA ASP A 55 -23.95 -2.38 -12.28
C ASP A 55 -23.46 -1.38 -11.21
N TYR A 56 -22.44 -0.59 -11.56
CA TYR A 56 -21.78 0.34 -10.63
C TYR A 56 -22.34 1.76 -10.72
N GLU A 57 -23.61 1.94 -10.34
CA GLU A 57 -24.35 3.22 -10.47
C GLU A 57 -23.79 4.35 -9.60
N ARG A 58 -23.00 4.03 -8.57
CA ARG A 58 -22.45 5.01 -7.61
C ARG A 58 -21.08 5.58 -8.03
N GLY A 59 -20.60 5.22 -9.23
CA GLY A 59 -19.35 5.71 -9.83
C GLY A 59 -18.07 5.29 -9.10
N LEU A 60 -16.90 5.55 -9.68
CA LEU A 60 -15.60 5.15 -9.13
C LEU A 60 -14.78 6.40 -8.70
N PRO A 61 -14.96 6.94 -7.48
CA PRO A 61 -14.19 8.10 -7.05
C PRO A 61 -12.73 7.74 -6.74
N LEU A 62 -11.83 7.95 -7.71
CA LEU A 62 -10.40 7.64 -7.61
C LEU A 62 -9.54 8.85 -7.20
N HIS A 63 -10.06 9.67 -6.29
CA HIS A 63 -9.37 10.87 -5.83
C HIS A 63 -8.37 10.53 -4.71
N HIS A 64 -7.23 11.24 -4.70
CA HIS A 64 -6.18 11.07 -3.68
C HIS A 64 -5.56 9.66 -3.60
N LEU A 65 -5.66 8.89 -4.69
CA LEU A 65 -4.97 7.62 -4.86
C LEU A 65 -3.74 7.81 -5.73
N ALA A 66 -2.62 7.24 -5.31
CA ALA A 66 -1.38 7.25 -6.06
C ALA A 66 -0.67 5.90 -5.91
N GLY A 67 -0.35 5.29 -7.04
CA GLY A 67 0.61 4.19 -7.07
C GLY A 67 2.04 4.70 -6.93
N GLU A 68 2.97 3.79 -6.70
CA GLU A 68 4.41 4.06 -6.75
C GLU A 68 5.01 3.41 -8.01
N PRO A 69 6.18 3.86 -8.50
CA PRO A 69 6.89 3.16 -9.56
C PRO A 69 7.08 1.67 -9.24
N GLY A 70 6.60 0.79 -10.13
CA GLY A 70 6.63 -0.67 -9.94
C GLY A 70 5.58 -1.22 -8.97
N ARG A 71 4.72 -0.36 -8.38
CA ARG A 71 3.66 -0.74 -7.45
C ARG A 71 2.37 0.05 -7.74
N PRO A 72 1.74 -0.18 -8.90
CA PRO A 72 0.48 0.47 -9.23
C PRO A 72 -0.63 0.02 -8.29
N ILE A 73 -1.68 0.84 -8.17
CA ILE A 73 -2.99 0.37 -7.68
C ILE A 73 -3.71 -0.20 -8.90
N VAL A 74 -4.15 -1.45 -8.83
CA VAL A 74 -4.89 -2.09 -9.92
C VAL A 74 -6.36 -2.20 -9.52
N ILE A 75 -7.26 -1.83 -10.43
CA ILE A 75 -8.71 -2.03 -10.27
C ILE A 75 -9.22 -2.63 -11.56
N GLU A 76 -9.78 -3.84 -11.51
CA GLU A 76 -10.23 -4.60 -12.68
C GLU A 76 -11.54 -5.35 -12.39
N GLY A 77 -12.31 -5.71 -13.42
CA GLY A 77 -13.59 -6.41 -13.32
C GLY A 77 -14.11 -6.88 -14.67
#